data_AF-A0AAW1CMN6-F1
#
_entry.id   AF-A0AAW1CMN6-F1
#
_cell.length_a   1.000
_cell.length_b   1.000
_cell.length_c   1.000
_cell.angle_alpha   90.00
_cell.angle_beta   90.00
_cell.angle_gamma   90.00
#
_symmetry.space_group_name_H-M   'P 1'
#
loop_
_entity.id
_entity.type
_entity.pdbx_description
1 polymer ?
#
loop_
_entity_poly.entity_id
_entity_poly.type
_entity_poly.pdbx_seq_one_letter_code
_entity_poly.pdbx_strand_id
1 'polypeptide(L)'
;MGSLIKIAVPNGIDTAMENLTKAILEEQPPDIYKFAYQYFQKKLQLRLEAEIMNTSDEQSNSPTKDSTAAGGENEFIEKVCQEYAETKDSL
;
A
#
# COMPACT_ATOMS: atom_id res chain seq x y z
N MET A 1 27.05 10.61 21.43
CA MET A 1 25.67 11.16 21.40
C MET A 1 24.82 10.18 20.60
N GLY A 2 24.21 9.19 21.25
CA GLY A 2 23.35 8.22 20.55
C GLY A 2 22.04 8.90 20.16
N SER A 3 21.69 8.87 18.88
CA SER A 3 20.38 9.34 18.42
C SER A 3 19.31 8.44 19.05
N LEU A 4 18.52 8.99 19.97
CA LEU A 4 17.33 8.33 20.50
C LEU A 4 16.27 8.35 19.40
N ILE A 5 16.34 7.39 18.47
CA ILE A 5 15.30 7.17 17.49
C ILE A 5 14.04 6.83 18.27
N LYS A 6 13.11 7.78 18.32
CA LYS A 6 11.81 7.58 18.94
C LYS A 6 11.00 6.71 18.00
N ILE A 7 10.98 5.41 18.27
CA ILE A 7 10.13 4.46 17.54
C ILE A 7 8.68 4.84 17.85
N ALA A 8 8.00 5.43 16.88
CA ALA A 8 6.59 5.78 16.97
C ALA A 8 5.82 4.95 15.95
N VAL A 9 4.79 4.28 16.41
CA VAL A 9 3.87 3.50 15.57
C VAL A 9 2.92 4.51 14.90
N PRO A 10 2.83 4.55 13.55
CA PRO A 10 1.92 5.46 12.88
C PRO A 10 0.46 5.18 13.26
N ASN A 11 -0.32 6.24 13.45
CA ASN A 11 -1.75 6.10 13.73
C ASN A 11 -2.45 5.35 12.58
N GLY A 12 -3.30 4.39 12.91
CA GLY A 12 -4.08 3.61 11.95
C GLY A 12 -3.38 2.40 11.34
N ILE A 13 -2.11 2.13 11.69
CA ILE A 13 -1.44 0.90 11.26
C ILE A 13 -2.08 -0.35 11.89
N ASP A 14 -2.53 -0.24 13.14
CA ASP A 14 -3.29 -1.26 13.84
C ASP A 14 -4.54 -1.66 13.06
N THR A 15 -5.33 -0.66 12.67
CA THR A 15 -6.57 -0.83 11.92
C THR A 15 -6.29 -1.38 10.52
N ALA A 16 -5.22 -0.91 9.86
CA ALA A 16 -4.83 -1.41 8.53
C ALA A 16 -4.46 -2.89 8.59
N MET A 17 -3.64 -3.28 9.57
CA MET A 17 -3.21 -4.66 9.75
C MET A 17 -4.34 -5.57 10.21
N GLU A 18 -5.21 -5.11 11.11
CA GLU A 18 -6.39 -5.88 11.55
C GLU A 18 -7.32 -6.18 10.37
N ASN A 19 -7.58 -5.19 9.51
CA ASN A 19 -8.47 -5.37 8.36
C ASN A 19 -7.87 -6.29 7.29
N LEU A 20 -6.56 -6.22 7.05
CA LEU A 20 -5.86 -7.17 6.20
C LEU A 20 -5.97 -8.59 6.79
N THR A 21 -5.74 -8.73 8.09
CA THR A 21 -5.80 -10.02 8.79
C THR A 21 -7.18 -10.65 8.69
N LYS A 22 -8.25 -9.87 8.89
CA LYS A 22 -9.64 -10.34 8.71
C LYS A 22 -9.87 -10.86 7.29
N ALA A 23 -9.45 -10.11 6.28
CA ALA A 23 -9.62 -10.50 4.89
C ALA A 23 -8.85 -11.78 4.53
N ILE A 24 -7.65 -11.98 5.10
CA ILE A 24 -6.87 -13.23 4.94
C ILE A 24 -7.61 -14.41 5.58
N LEU A 25 -8.19 -14.22 6.78
CA LEU A 25 -8.93 -15.29 7.46
C LEU A 25 -10.21 -15.68 6.72
N GLU A 26 -10.87 -14.72 6.07
CA GLU A 26 -12.07 -14.93 5.27
C GLU A 26 -11.77 -15.64 3.94
N GLU A 27 -10.79 -15.16 3.18
CA GLU A 27 -10.50 -15.65 1.84
C GLU A 27 -9.53 -16.85 1.82
N GLN A 28 -8.77 -17.06 2.89
CA GLN A 28 -7.73 -18.09 3.02
C GLN A 28 -6.83 -18.19 1.78
N PRO A 29 -6.20 -17.07 1.36
CA PRO A 29 -5.45 -17.06 0.12
C PRO A 29 -4.21 -17.98 0.22
N PRO A 30 -3.86 -18.69 -0.87
CA PRO A 30 -2.67 -19.54 -0.90
C PRO A 30 -1.36 -18.74 -0.81
N ASP A 31 -1.40 -17.45 -1.16
CA ASP A 31 -0.26 -16.52 -1.09
C ASP A 31 -0.70 -15.22 -0.40
N ILE A 32 -0.25 -15.06 0.84
CA ILE A 32 -0.59 -13.90 1.68
C ILE A 32 0.07 -12.61 1.17
N TYR A 33 1.26 -12.68 0.56
CA TYR A 33 1.95 -11.49 0.07
C TYR A 33 1.26 -10.92 -1.16
N LYS A 34 0.95 -11.78 -2.13
CA LYS A 34 0.19 -11.38 -3.31
C LYS A 34 -1.20 -10.86 -2.94
N PHE A 35 -1.85 -11.52 -1.98
CA PHE A 35 -3.13 -11.06 -1.46
C PHE A 35 -3.03 -9.67 -0.82
N ALA A 36 -2.06 -9.43 0.05
CA ALA A 36 -1.89 -8.14 0.72
C ALA A 36 -1.63 -7.00 -0.28
N TYR A 37 -0.82 -7.25 -1.31
CA TYR A 37 -0.60 -6.31 -2.41
C TYR A 37 -1.91 -5.92 -3.08
N GLN A 38 -2.69 -6.90 -3.53
CA GLN A 38 -3.97 -6.67 -4.19
C GLN A 38 -4.98 -5.99 -3.27
N TYR A 39 -5.02 -6.38 -1.98
CA TYR A 39 -5.88 -5.81 -0.96
C TYR A 39 -5.65 -4.31 -0.80
N PHE A 40 -4.39 -3.89 -0.61
CA PHE A 40 -4.07 -2.48 -0.45
C PHE A 40 -4.20 -1.69 -1.76
N GLN A 41 -3.87 -2.28 -2.91
CA GLN A 41 -4.09 -1.66 -4.22
C GLN A 41 -5.57 -1.31 -4.42
N LYS A 42 -6.49 -2.23 -4.11
CA LYS A 42 -7.94 -1.99 -4.15
C LYS A 42 -8.36 -0.88 -3.19
N LYS A 43 -7.82 -0.85 -1.96
CA LYS A 43 -8.12 0.22 -0.98
C LYS A 43 -7.65 1.59 -1.44
N LEU A 44 -6.48 1.68 -2.07
CA LEU A 44 -5.96 2.94 -2.63
C LEU A 44 -6.83 3.44 -3.78
N GLN A 45 -7.24 2.55 -4.68
CA GLN A 45 -8.14 2.89 -5.78
C GLN A 45 -9.47 3.47 -5.27
N LEU A 46 -10.07 2.84 -4.26
CA LEU A 46 -11.31 3.34 -3.65
C LEU A 46 -11.17 4.74 -3.04
N ARG A 47 -10.00 5.06 -2.44
CA ARG A 47 -9.75 6.40 -1.90
C ARG A 47 -9.63 7.43 -3.01
N LEU A 48 -8.91 7.08 -4.09
CA LEU A 48 -8.77 7.95 -5.26
C LEU A 48 -10.14 8.23 -5.90
N GLU A 49 -10.97 7.21 -6.07
CA GLU A 49 -12.33 7.34 -6.61
C GLU A 49 -13.21 8.23 -5.71
N ALA A 50 -13.11 8.06 -4.38
CA ALA A 50 -13.83 8.92 -3.44
C ALA A 50 -13.37 10.39 -3.49
N GLU A 51 -12.07 10.65 -3.66
CA GLU A 51 -11.53 12.00 -3.83
C GLU A 51 -12.03 12.65 -5.13
N ILE A 52 -12.05 11.92 -6.24
CA ILE A 52 -12.55 12.42 -7.53
C ILE A 52 -14.03 12.82 -7.42
N MET A 53 -14.85 12.01 -6.76
CA MET A 53 -16.28 12.32 -6.55
C MET A 53 -16.47 13.56 -5.67
N ASN A 54 -15.63 13.78 -4.66
CA ASN A 54 -15.71 14.95 -3.79
C ASN A 54 -15.25 16.26 -4.46
N THR A 55 -14.44 16.18 -5.52
CA THR A 55 -13.96 17.38 -6.25
C THR A 55 -14.91 17.90 -7.33
N SER A 56 -16.03 17.21 -7.58
CA SER A 56 -16.98 17.60 -8.62
C SER A 56 -17.97 18.69 -8.18
N ASP A 57 -17.96 19.09 -6.89
CA ASP A 57 -18.94 20.04 -6.34
C ASP A 57 -18.36 21.39 -5.86
N GLU A 58 -17.04 21.61 -5.78
CA GLU A 58 -16.50 22.93 -5.41
C GLU A 58 -15.24 23.32 -6.19
N GLN A 59 -15.45 24.24 -7.13
CA GLN A 59 -14.40 25.01 -7.78
C GLN A 59 -13.90 26.10 -6.81
N SER A 60 -12.84 25.85 -6.04
CA SER A 60 -12.07 26.92 -5.38
C SER A 60 -10.61 26.50 -5.07
N ASN A 61 -9.67 27.34 -5.52
CA ASN A 61 -8.21 27.19 -5.51
C ASN A 61 -7.57 26.91 -4.13
N SER A 62 -6.57 26.03 -4.09
CA SER A 62 -5.14 26.42 -4.11
C SER A 62 -4.20 25.19 -4.09
N PRO A 63 -2.98 25.29 -4.69
CA PRO A 63 -2.09 24.16 -4.90
C PRO A 63 -0.99 24.09 -3.84
N THR A 64 -0.79 22.93 -3.21
CA THR A 64 0.51 22.61 -2.63
C THR A 64 0.99 21.28 -3.20
N LYS A 65 2.03 21.41 -4.02
CA LYS A 65 2.80 20.35 -4.66
C LYS A 65 3.33 19.38 -3.61
N ASP A 66 3.16 18.09 -3.87
CA ASP A 66 4.22 17.08 -3.76
C ASP A 66 3.83 15.90 -4.66
N SER A 67 3.95 16.14 -5.97
CA SER A 67 3.91 15.07 -6.97
C SER A 67 5.35 14.65 -7.21
N THR A 68 5.76 13.54 -6.59
CA THR A 68 6.95 12.81 -7.00
C THR A 68 6.53 11.41 -7.46
N ALA A 69 6.62 11.24 -8.78
CA ALA A 69 6.94 10.01 -9.50
C ALA A 69 5.99 8.79 -9.37
N ALA A 70 4.78 8.93 -9.93
CA ALA A 70 4.08 7.78 -10.51
C ALA A 70 4.88 7.26 -11.72
N GLY A 71 5.77 6.27 -11.50
CA GLY A 71 6.49 5.63 -12.60
C GLY A 71 7.59 4.64 -12.22
N GLY A 72 8.19 4.75 -11.02
CA GLY A 72 9.32 3.90 -10.63
C GLY A 72 9.00 2.74 -9.67
N GLU A 73 7.89 2.83 -8.95
CA GLU A 73 7.62 1.92 -7.81
C GLU A 73 7.11 0.55 -8.27
N ASN A 74 6.44 0.49 -9.43
CA ASN A 74 5.94 -0.76 -10.00
C ASN A 74 7.08 -1.68 -10.48
N GLU A 75 8.15 -1.13 -11.06
CA GLU A 75 9.28 -1.93 -11.56
C GLU A 75 10.13 -2.51 -10.42
N PHE A 76 10.26 -1.77 -9.31
CA PHE A 76 10.99 -2.24 -8.13
C PHE A 76 10.25 -3.41 -7.45
N ILE A 77 8.94 -3.29 -7.27
CA ILE A 77 8.13 -4.33 -6.63
C ILE A 77 8.08 -5.59 -7.50
N GLU A 78 7.99 -5.46 -8.83
CA GLU A 78 8.01 -6.59 -9.75
C GLU A 78 9.34 -7.35 -9.72
N LYS A 79 10.48 -6.63 -9.67
CA LYS A 79 11.80 -7.24 -9.50
C LYS A 79 11.96 -7.98 -8.17
N VAL A 80 11.47 -7.40 -7.07
CA VAL A 80 11.55 -8.05 -5.75
C VAL A 80 10.72 -9.33 -5.75
N CYS A 81 9.49 -9.31 -6.25
CA CYS A 81 8.66 -10.51 -6.35
C CYS A 81 9.28 -11.61 -7.22
N GLN A 82 10.00 -11.24 -8.28
CA GLN A 82 10.67 -12.18 -9.18
C GLN A 82 11.90 -12.83 -8.51
N GLU A 83 12.71 -12.06 -7.80
CA GLU A 83 13.88 -12.56 -7.04
C GLU A 83 13.48 -13.57 -5.95
N TYR A 84 12.34 -13.36 -5.29
CA TYR A 84 11.79 -14.32 -4.32
C TYR A 84 11.21 -15.60 -4.94
N ALA A 85 10.81 -15.57 -6.22
CA ALA A 85 10.32 -16.75 -6.92
C ALA A 85 11.48 -17.67 -7.35
N GLU A 86 12.57 -17.09 -7.87
CA GLU A 86 13.73 -17.84 -8.38
C GLU A 86 14.52 -18.56 -7.27
N THR A 87 14.47 -18.05 -6.04
CA THR A 87 15.15 -18.67 -4.89
C THR A 87 14.45 -19.91 -4.33
N LYS A 88 13.21 -20.20 -4.74
CA LYS A 88 12.49 -21.42 -4.32
C LYS A 88 12.68 -22.63 -5.24
N ASP A 89 13.11 -22.43 -6.49
CA ASP A 89 13.34 -23.54 -7.44
C ASP A 89 14.75 -24.15 -7.34
N SER A 90 15.58 -23.68 -6.39
CA SER A 90 16.96 -24.16 -6.18
C SER A 90 17.18 -24.97 -4.89
N LEU A 91 16.10 -25.43 -4.23
CA LEU A 91 16.17 -26.37 -3.09
C LEU A 91 15.55 -27.73 -3.41
#